data_AF-A0A3A8MXK4-F1
#
_entry.id   AF-A0A3A8MXK4-F1
#
_cell.length_a   1.000
_cell.length_b   1.000
_cell.length_c   1.000
_cell.angle_alpha   90.00
_cell.angle_beta   90.00
_cell.angle_gamma   90.00
#
_symmetry.space_group_name_H-M   'P 1'
#
loop_
_entity.id
_entity.type
_entity.pdbx_description
1 polymer ?
#
loop_
_entity_poly.entity_id
_entity_poly.type
_entity_poly.pdbx_seq_one_letter_code
_entity_poly.pdbx_strand_id
1 'polypeptide(L)'
;IAAILNGYPTWEGDPGAYWTFPSGSYDYSKVYLPLRGQFDAGSEATDCIIQSILPGSKARLTLKTNGGFCVTSAPIQSIFAGAVGYRAYDFNALLDFSLVPLECPMETIINEEVKANLTVAVQADCGRKDAGGNPVLDLRTKTVAVLENIFYLNSCLAAGTPVVRADGQRVPVESIAPGDKVQSEGGKVLTVVDVSRGAEDKPLVHLRDERGQEVRLTSTHPVVTAAGKVLPASRVKVNDRLRTRLGITRITSVTPVAYEGQVFNLKLGTEAELARLQPNEQTFFAGGFLVGDSATQVRMETDAKQPLARALPRAWKADFRNSQARAR
;
A
#
# COMPACT_ATOMS: atom_id res chain seq x y z
N ILE A 1 10.47 -14.92 -4.36
CA ILE A 1 9.03 -14.76 -4.69
C ILE A 1 8.66 -15.90 -5.64
N ALA A 2 7.75 -16.79 -5.26
CA ALA A 2 7.22 -17.85 -6.13
C ALA A 2 5.69 -17.84 -6.02
N ALA A 3 5.01 -17.88 -7.17
CA ALA A 3 3.56 -17.79 -7.29
C ALA A 3 2.97 -19.16 -7.63
N ILE A 4 1.91 -19.56 -6.93
CA ILE A 4 0.97 -20.59 -7.37
C ILE A 4 -0.42 -19.93 -7.43
N LEU A 5 -1.05 -20.03 -8.60
CA LEU A 5 -2.36 -19.49 -8.91
C LEU A 5 -3.45 -20.47 -8.46
N ASN A 6 -4.39 -20.01 -7.64
CA ASN A 6 -5.84 -20.33 -7.71
C ASN A 6 -6.62 -19.56 -6.63
N GLY A 7 -7.53 -18.68 -7.06
CA GLY A 7 -8.63 -18.13 -6.23
C GLY A 7 -8.25 -17.09 -5.18
N TYR A 8 -8.45 -15.80 -5.50
CA TYR A 8 -8.29 -14.61 -4.65
C TYR A 8 -6.93 -14.46 -3.92
N PRO A 9 -6.09 -13.45 -4.23
CA PRO A 9 -4.81 -13.29 -3.58
C PRO A 9 -5.02 -12.76 -2.15
N THR A 10 -5.29 -13.64 -1.20
CA THR A 10 -4.75 -13.43 0.15
C THR A 10 -3.25 -13.68 0.00
N TRP A 11 -2.50 -12.58 0.00
CA TRP A 11 -1.05 -12.68 0.10
C TRP A 11 -0.74 -13.22 1.50
N GLU A 12 -0.42 -14.50 1.59
CA GLU A 12 0.36 -15.02 2.71
C GLU A 12 1.82 -14.98 2.27
N GLY A 13 2.54 -13.92 2.66
CA GLY A 13 3.97 -13.86 2.43
C GLY A 13 4.63 -15.05 3.10
N ASP A 14 5.40 -15.85 2.34
CA ASP A 14 6.24 -16.92 2.89
C ASP A 14 7.19 -16.33 3.94
N PRO A 15 7.01 -16.63 5.25
CA PRO A 15 7.86 -16.09 6.30
C PRO A 15 9.31 -16.56 6.17
N GLY A 16 9.55 -17.72 5.54
CA GLY A 16 10.89 -18.22 5.21
C GLY A 16 11.51 -17.51 3.99
N ALA A 17 10.72 -16.82 3.19
CA ALA A 17 11.19 -15.96 2.11
C ALA A 17 11.52 -14.53 2.59
N TYR A 18 11.19 -14.16 3.84
CA TYR A 18 11.65 -12.93 4.45
C TYR A 18 13.18 -12.95 4.54
N TRP A 19 13.82 -11.92 4.01
CA TRP A 19 15.26 -11.70 4.23
C TRP A 19 15.45 -10.37 4.94
N THR A 20 16.38 -10.34 5.88
CA THR A 20 16.78 -9.11 6.53
C THR A 20 17.47 -8.21 5.51
N PHE A 21 16.91 -7.01 5.34
CA PHE A 21 17.56 -5.95 4.59
C PHE A 21 18.76 -5.42 5.38
N PRO A 22 19.85 -5.00 4.73
CA PRO A 22 20.93 -4.32 5.42
C PRO A 22 20.36 -3.10 6.15
N SER A 23 20.40 -3.10 7.47
CA SER A 23 19.98 -1.96 8.29
C SER A 23 20.83 -0.75 7.91
N GLY A 24 20.18 0.28 7.35
CA GLY A 24 20.78 1.56 7.01
C GLY A 24 19.83 2.70 7.34
N SER A 25 20.31 3.94 7.28
CA SER A 25 19.49 5.14 7.43
C SER A 25 18.54 5.27 6.24
N TYR A 26 17.36 4.65 6.34
CA TYR A 26 16.29 4.78 5.34
C TYR A 26 15.69 6.19 5.41
N ASP A 27 15.44 6.76 4.24
CA ASP A 27 14.73 8.02 4.11
C ASP A 27 13.24 7.72 3.92
N TYR A 28 12.43 7.91 4.96
CA TYR A 28 10.99 7.61 4.92
C TYR A 28 10.19 8.49 3.95
N SER A 29 10.79 9.56 3.41
CA SER A 29 10.19 10.35 2.33
C SER A 29 10.24 9.62 0.97
N LYS A 30 11.02 8.55 0.86
CA LYS A 30 11.26 7.79 -0.37
C LYS A 30 10.50 6.48 -0.43
N VAL A 31 10.37 5.98 -1.65
CA VAL A 31 9.64 4.75 -1.94
C VAL A 31 10.62 3.62 -2.17
N TYR A 32 10.71 2.70 -1.23
CA TYR A 32 11.56 1.52 -1.38
C TYR A 32 10.73 0.26 -1.59
N LEU A 33 11.06 -0.52 -2.61
CA LEU A 33 10.48 -1.85 -2.81
C LEU A 33 11.59 -2.91 -2.79
N PRO A 34 11.55 -3.84 -1.84
CA PRO A 34 12.46 -4.96 -1.84
C PRO A 34 12.04 -6.03 -2.86
N LEU A 35 12.97 -6.43 -3.72
CA LEU A 35 12.76 -7.43 -4.76
C LEU A 35 13.79 -8.56 -4.65
N ARG A 36 13.30 -9.79 -4.65
CA ARG A 36 14.12 -11.00 -4.75
C ARG A 36 13.51 -11.96 -5.77
N GLY A 37 14.34 -12.45 -6.67
CA GLY A 37 13.91 -13.40 -7.68
C GLY A 37 15.09 -14.00 -8.45
N GLN A 38 14.75 -14.76 -9.47
CA GLN A 38 15.71 -15.30 -10.42
C GLN A 38 15.39 -14.72 -11.78
N PHE A 39 16.41 -14.18 -12.44
CA PHE A 39 16.33 -13.83 -13.85
C PHE A 39 16.88 -14.99 -14.67
N ASP A 40 16.15 -15.42 -15.68
CA ASP A 40 16.57 -16.47 -16.63
C ASP A 40 16.51 -15.88 -18.05
N ALA A 41 17.63 -15.94 -18.76
CA ALA A 41 17.79 -15.41 -20.11
C ALA A 41 17.09 -16.27 -21.19
N GLY A 42 16.55 -17.44 -20.85
CA GLY A 42 15.74 -18.24 -21.78
C GLY A 42 15.21 -19.55 -21.19
N SER A 43 13.90 -19.77 -21.37
CA SER A 43 13.18 -21.02 -21.02
C SER A 43 12.93 -21.94 -22.22
N GLU A 44 13.59 -21.71 -23.37
CA GLU A 44 13.49 -22.60 -24.53
C GLU A 44 14.66 -23.58 -24.59
N ALA A 45 14.61 -24.57 -25.49
CA ALA A 45 15.52 -25.71 -25.57
C ALA A 45 17.01 -25.38 -25.84
N THR A 46 17.39 -24.11 -25.90
CA THR A 46 18.76 -23.62 -26.12
C THR A 46 19.27 -22.84 -24.91
N ASP A 47 20.44 -23.25 -24.39
CA ASP A 47 21.14 -22.56 -23.31
C ASP A 47 21.62 -21.17 -23.78
N CYS A 48 20.92 -20.12 -23.38
CA CYS A 48 21.33 -18.74 -23.61
C CYS A 48 22.21 -18.22 -22.46
N ILE A 49 23.40 -17.73 -22.76
CA ILE A 49 24.32 -17.13 -21.79
C ILE A 49 24.29 -15.61 -21.90
N ILE A 50 24.04 -14.92 -20.77
CA ILE A 50 23.99 -13.46 -20.71
C ILE A 50 25.39 -12.90 -20.99
N GLN A 51 25.49 -12.01 -21.98
CA GLN A 51 26.73 -11.31 -22.33
C GLN A 51 26.76 -9.87 -21.83
N SER A 52 25.59 -9.20 -21.80
CA SER A 52 25.49 -7.85 -21.27
C SER A 52 24.07 -7.54 -20.79
N ILE A 53 23.98 -6.65 -19.79
CA ILE A 53 22.71 -6.04 -19.35
C ILE A 53 22.56 -4.69 -20.02
N LEU A 54 21.44 -4.46 -20.69
CA LEU A 54 21.23 -3.27 -21.50
C LEU A 54 20.68 -2.09 -20.69
N PRO A 55 21.01 -0.84 -21.07
CA PRO A 55 20.54 0.37 -20.40
C PRO A 55 19.01 0.59 -20.36
N GLY A 56 18.26 -0.12 -21.21
CA GLY A 56 16.79 -0.06 -21.22
C GLY A 56 16.13 -0.83 -20.07
N SER A 57 16.91 -1.56 -19.27
CA SER A 57 16.43 -2.25 -18.07
C SER A 57 15.95 -1.23 -17.04
N LYS A 58 14.73 -1.41 -16.52
CA LYS A 58 14.10 -0.48 -15.57
C LYS A 58 13.07 -1.18 -14.69
N ALA A 59 12.83 -0.64 -13.51
CA ALA A 59 11.64 -0.97 -12.74
C ALA A 59 10.70 0.23 -12.67
N ARG A 60 9.39 -0.04 -12.61
CA ARG A 60 8.33 0.96 -12.59
C ARG A 60 7.24 0.58 -11.58
N LEU A 61 6.79 1.54 -10.79
CA LEU A 61 5.49 1.49 -10.11
C LEU A 61 4.48 2.24 -10.95
N THR A 62 3.42 1.57 -11.41
CA THR A 62 2.31 2.20 -12.15
C THR A 62 1.16 2.46 -11.18
N LEU A 63 0.71 3.71 -11.10
CA LEU A 63 -0.43 4.13 -10.29
C LEU A 63 -1.72 3.77 -11.02
N LYS A 64 -2.64 3.03 -10.40
CA LYS A 64 -3.86 2.53 -11.05
C LYS A 64 -5.08 3.44 -10.93
N THR A 65 -5.19 4.18 -9.83
CA THR A 65 -6.32 5.04 -9.48
C THR A 65 -6.10 6.47 -9.99
N ASN A 66 -4.97 7.10 -9.67
CA ASN A 66 -4.67 8.46 -10.12
C ASN A 66 -3.95 8.53 -11.47
N GLY A 67 -3.46 7.38 -11.97
CA GLY A 67 -2.67 7.30 -13.20
C GLY A 67 -1.25 7.88 -13.02
N GLY A 68 -0.34 7.52 -13.94
CA GLY A 68 1.07 7.91 -13.85
C GLY A 68 1.98 6.78 -13.36
N PHE A 69 3.26 7.08 -13.15
CA PHE A 69 4.23 6.08 -12.74
C PHE A 69 5.45 6.68 -12.01
N CYS A 70 6.05 5.88 -11.13
CA CYS A 70 7.34 6.15 -10.50
C CYS A 70 8.39 5.15 -11.02
N VAL A 71 9.64 5.57 -11.19
CA VAL A 71 10.74 4.73 -11.70
C VAL A 71 11.92 4.74 -10.72
N THR A 72 12.83 3.80 -10.90
CA THR A 72 14.00 3.71 -10.03
C THR A 72 14.93 4.91 -10.17
N SER A 73 15.48 5.37 -9.04
CA SER A 73 16.42 6.50 -8.98
C SER A 73 17.79 6.17 -9.56
N ALA A 74 18.16 4.90 -9.53
CA ALA A 74 19.37 4.38 -10.15
C ALA A 74 19.04 3.44 -11.33
N PRO A 75 19.95 3.33 -12.32
CA PRO A 75 19.89 2.29 -13.34
C PRO A 75 19.92 0.90 -12.67
N ILE A 76 19.01 0.00 -13.04
CA ILE A 76 18.91 -1.32 -12.41
C ILE A 76 19.97 -2.31 -12.91
N GLN A 77 20.80 -1.93 -13.88
CA GLN A 77 21.85 -2.81 -14.44
C GLN A 77 22.85 -3.27 -13.37
N SER A 78 23.12 -2.43 -12.36
CA SER A 78 24.02 -2.78 -11.26
C SER A 78 23.55 -4.01 -10.47
N ILE A 79 22.24 -4.23 -10.38
CA ILE A 79 21.64 -5.38 -9.70
C ILE A 79 21.94 -6.68 -10.45
N PHE A 80 22.02 -6.59 -11.79
CA PHE A 80 22.23 -7.71 -12.69
C PHE A 80 23.68 -7.78 -13.21
N ALA A 81 24.60 -6.97 -12.68
CA ALA A 81 25.99 -6.95 -13.15
C ALA A 81 26.67 -8.33 -13.00
N GLY A 82 26.34 -9.06 -11.95
CA GLY A 82 26.83 -10.43 -11.72
C GLY A 82 26.18 -11.50 -12.60
N ALA A 83 25.17 -11.16 -13.41
CA ALA A 83 24.48 -12.12 -14.27
C ALA A 83 25.27 -12.46 -15.55
N VAL A 84 26.24 -11.63 -15.93
CA VAL A 84 27.07 -11.87 -17.12
C VAL A 84 27.84 -13.18 -16.98
N GLY A 85 27.80 -14.02 -18.02
CA GLY A 85 28.38 -15.36 -18.03
C GLY A 85 27.46 -16.46 -17.52
N TYR A 86 26.26 -16.12 -17.03
CA TYR A 86 25.29 -17.10 -16.53
C TYR A 86 24.03 -17.15 -17.41
N ARG A 87 23.35 -18.30 -17.37
CA ARG A 87 22.00 -18.46 -17.95
C ARG A 87 20.93 -17.86 -17.03
N ALA A 88 21.01 -18.24 -15.77
CA ALA A 88 20.12 -17.80 -14.72
C ALA A 88 20.92 -17.10 -13.61
N TYR A 89 20.34 -16.06 -13.03
CA TYR A 89 20.97 -15.26 -11.99
C TYR A 89 19.96 -14.94 -10.89
N ASP A 90 20.26 -15.36 -9.68
CA ASP A 90 19.51 -14.98 -8.49
C ASP A 90 19.91 -13.57 -8.07
N PHE A 91 18.91 -12.72 -7.88
CA PHE A 91 19.13 -11.35 -7.44
C PHE A 91 18.34 -11.04 -6.17
N ASN A 92 18.91 -10.14 -5.40
CA ASN A 92 18.30 -9.54 -4.23
C ASN A 92 18.63 -8.05 -4.24
N ALA A 93 17.62 -7.19 -4.29
CA ALA A 93 17.81 -5.75 -4.36
C ALA A 93 16.73 -4.99 -3.59
N LEU A 94 17.13 -3.87 -3.01
CA LEU A 94 16.21 -2.83 -2.55
C LEU A 94 16.19 -1.73 -3.61
N LEU A 95 15.04 -1.50 -4.21
CA LEU A 95 14.87 -0.50 -5.25
C LEU A 95 14.26 0.78 -4.69
N ASP A 96 14.93 1.90 -4.92
CA ASP A 96 14.42 3.26 -4.65
C ASP A 96 13.65 3.76 -5.88
N PHE A 97 12.35 4.00 -5.74
CA PHE A 97 11.42 4.46 -6.78
C PHE A 97 11.13 5.96 -6.73
N SER A 98 11.94 6.76 -6.04
CA SER A 98 11.66 8.19 -5.85
C SER A 98 11.95 9.08 -7.06
N LEU A 99 12.30 8.50 -8.22
CA LEU A 99 12.64 9.26 -9.43
C LEU A 99 11.53 9.18 -10.50
N VAL A 100 11.46 10.21 -11.34
CA VAL A 100 10.28 10.51 -12.16
C VAL A 100 10.70 10.96 -13.54
N PRO A 101 9.80 11.64 -14.27
CA PRO A 101 10.06 12.98 -14.79
C PRO A 101 10.13 14.20 -13.78
N LEU A 102 9.36 14.33 -12.68
CA LEU A 102 9.63 15.19 -11.49
C LEU A 102 9.28 14.49 -10.14
N GLU A 103 10.25 14.18 -9.26
CA GLU A 103 10.18 13.57 -7.88
C GLU A 103 8.92 12.78 -7.47
N CYS A 104 9.07 11.50 -7.09
CA CYS A 104 7.97 10.64 -6.64
C CYS A 104 8.10 10.49 -5.12
N PRO A 105 7.68 11.51 -4.35
CA PRO A 105 7.66 11.41 -2.91
C PRO A 105 6.61 10.38 -2.49
N MET A 106 6.77 9.84 -1.29
CA MET A 106 5.86 8.85 -0.71
C MET A 106 4.38 9.26 -0.80
N GLU A 107 4.08 10.56 -0.69
CA GLU A 107 2.73 11.14 -0.84
C GLU A 107 2.06 10.81 -2.18
N THR A 108 2.83 10.54 -3.23
CA THR A 108 2.32 10.19 -4.57
C THR A 108 1.69 8.80 -4.61
N ILE A 109 2.21 7.89 -3.78
CA ILE A 109 1.78 6.49 -3.76
C ILE A 109 0.90 6.17 -2.54
N ILE A 110 0.81 7.09 -1.58
CA ILE A 110 -0.10 6.98 -0.45
C ILE A 110 -1.56 6.98 -0.95
N ASN A 111 -2.33 6.01 -0.44
CA ASN A 111 -3.72 5.72 -0.77
C ASN A 111 -3.95 5.45 -2.27
N GLU A 112 -2.93 4.89 -2.92
CA GLU A 112 -2.89 4.59 -4.35
C GLU A 112 -2.54 3.11 -4.56
N GLU A 113 -3.30 2.43 -5.42
CA GLU A 113 -3.01 1.05 -5.79
C GLU A 113 -1.92 1.05 -6.87
N VAL A 114 -0.78 0.44 -6.57
CA VAL A 114 0.36 0.42 -7.47
C VAL A 114 0.66 -0.99 -8.01
N LYS A 115 0.99 -1.05 -9.29
CA LYS A 115 1.52 -2.25 -9.96
C LYS A 115 3.01 -2.09 -10.18
N ALA A 116 3.81 -2.99 -9.61
CA ALA A 116 5.25 -3.01 -9.83
C ALA A 116 5.59 -3.85 -11.06
N ASN A 117 6.34 -3.26 -12.00
CA ASN A 117 6.86 -3.95 -13.18
C ASN A 117 8.38 -3.86 -13.21
N LEU A 118 9.03 -4.96 -13.56
CA LEU A 118 10.47 -5.01 -13.80
C LEU A 118 10.69 -5.44 -15.24
N THR A 119 11.37 -4.61 -16.01
CA THR A 119 11.82 -4.90 -17.36
C THR A 119 13.33 -5.07 -17.35
N VAL A 120 13.82 -6.25 -17.72
CA VAL A 120 15.25 -6.51 -17.91
C VAL A 120 15.49 -6.81 -19.37
N ALA A 121 16.41 -6.08 -19.98
CA ALA A 121 16.86 -6.28 -21.35
C ALA A 121 18.32 -6.70 -21.34
N VAL A 122 18.66 -7.76 -22.08
CA VAL A 122 20.00 -8.35 -22.15
C VAL A 122 20.38 -8.67 -23.58
N GLN A 123 21.68 -8.70 -23.86
CA GLN A 123 22.22 -9.44 -24.99
C GLN A 123 22.67 -10.80 -24.49
N ALA A 124 22.22 -11.86 -25.15
CA ALA A 124 22.60 -13.23 -24.82
C ALA A 124 23.16 -13.96 -26.04
N ASP A 125 24.16 -14.80 -25.82
CA ASP A 125 24.59 -15.78 -26.81
C ASP A 125 23.76 -17.04 -26.63
N CYS A 126 22.96 -17.39 -27.63
CA CYS A 126 22.12 -18.58 -27.65
C CYS A 126 22.62 -19.63 -28.67
N GLY A 127 23.89 -19.55 -29.07
CA GLY A 127 24.54 -20.51 -29.98
C GLY A 127 24.33 -20.23 -31.48
N ARG A 128 23.66 -19.13 -31.83
CA ARG A 128 23.45 -18.72 -33.23
C ARG A 128 24.72 -18.08 -33.79
N LYS A 129 25.09 -18.46 -35.01
CA LYS A 129 26.24 -17.90 -35.74
C LYS A 129 25.81 -17.19 -37.01
N ASP A 130 26.55 -16.17 -37.42
CA ASP A 130 26.38 -15.53 -38.73
C ASP A 130 27.00 -16.38 -39.85
N ALA A 131 26.89 -15.91 -41.10
CA ALA A 131 27.48 -16.58 -42.26
C ALA A 131 29.02 -16.70 -42.20
N GLY A 132 29.68 -15.89 -41.36
CA GLY A 132 31.11 -15.94 -41.10
C GLY A 132 31.51 -16.81 -39.90
N GLY A 133 30.53 -17.43 -39.21
CA GLY A 133 30.78 -18.27 -38.04
C GLY A 133 30.94 -17.51 -36.72
N ASN A 134 30.72 -16.20 -36.69
CA ASN A 134 30.79 -15.41 -35.46
C ASN A 134 29.49 -15.56 -34.64
N PRO A 135 29.56 -15.59 -33.30
CA PRO A 135 28.37 -15.58 -32.46
C PRO A 135 27.52 -14.35 -32.72
N VAL A 136 26.22 -14.55 -32.89
CA VAL A 136 25.25 -13.45 -33.00
C VAL A 136 24.48 -13.34 -31.71
N LEU A 137 24.61 -12.19 -31.06
CA LEU A 137 23.91 -11.91 -29.81
C LEU A 137 22.43 -11.66 -30.08
N ASP A 138 21.58 -12.38 -29.36
CA ASP A 138 20.15 -12.17 -29.37
C ASP A 138 19.76 -11.13 -28.32
N LEU A 139 18.95 -10.16 -28.74
CA LEU A 139 18.31 -9.23 -27.82
C LEU A 139 17.16 -9.95 -27.11
N ARG A 140 17.26 -10.13 -25.80
CA ARG A 140 16.20 -10.71 -24.97
C ARG A 140 15.68 -9.64 -24.02
N THR A 141 14.38 -9.47 -23.96
CA THR A 141 13.73 -8.54 -23.02
C THR A 141 12.59 -9.27 -22.33
N LYS A 142 12.59 -9.22 -21.00
CA LYS A 142 11.51 -9.79 -20.18
C LYS A 142 10.94 -8.69 -19.30
N THR A 143 9.63 -8.50 -19.37
CA THR A 143 8.89 -7.67 -18.43
C THR A 143 8.04 -8.57 -17.56
N VAL A 144 8.22 -8.45 -16.25
CA VAL A 144 7.44 -9.21 -15.26
C VAL A 144 6.66 -8.21 -14.42
N ALA A 145 5.37 -8.46 -14.26
CA ALA A 145 4.58 -7.85 -13.19
C ALA A 145 5.07 -8.49 -11.89
N VAL A 146 5.86 -7.75 -11.12
CA VAL A 146 6.55 -8.28 -9.95
C VAL A 146 5.62 -8.36 -8.76
N LEU A 147 4.74 -7.37 -8.62
CA LEU A 147 3.70 -7.32 -7.59
C LEU A 147 2.49 -6.60 -8.16
N GLU A 148 1.31 -7.16 -7.90
CA GLU A 148 0.04 -6.54 -8.22
C GLU A 148 -0.61 -6.05 -6.92
N ASN A 149 -1.22 -4.87 -6.98
CA ASN A 149 -2.10 -4.32 -5.94
C ASN A 149 -1.38 -3.97 -4.63
N ILE A 150 -0.17 -3.42 -4.69
CA ILE A 150 0.45 -2.84 -3.48
C ILE A 150 -0.34 -1.58 -3.14
N PHE A 151 -0.84 -1.47 -1.91
CA PHE A 151 -1.61 -0.33 -1.45
C PHE A 151 -0.92 0.30 -0.25
N TYR A 152 -0.36 1.50 -0.43
CA TYR A 152 0.20 2.27 0.69
C TYR A 152 -0.95 3.04 1.33
N LEU A 153 -1.02 3.05 2.66
CA LEU A 153 -2.10 3.70 3.38
C LEU A 153 -1.54 4.73 4.36
N ASN A 154 -2.08 5.94 4.33
CA ASN A 154 -1.84 6.94 5.37
C ASN A 154 -3.10 7.07 6.21
N SER A 155 -3.29 6.13 7.14
CA SER A 155 -4.35 6.14 8.13
C SER A 155 -4.21 4.95 9.05
N CYS A 156 -3.74 5.18 10.27
CA CYS A 156 -3.45 4.06 11.16
C CYS A 156 -3.73 4.43 12.63
N LEU A 157 -3.85 3.39 13.45
CA LEU A 157 -3.95 3.42 14.90
C LEU A 157 -2.56 3.15 15.50
N ALA A 158 -2.23 3.79 16.62
CA ALA A 158 -1.01 3.46 17.36
C ALA A 158 -1.04 2.00 17.88
N ALA A 159 0.13 1.37 17.98
CA ALA A 159 0.31 0.11 18.70
C ALA A 159 -0.26 0.22 20.13
N GLY A 160 -0.78 -0.89 20.65
CA GLY A 160 -1.46 -0.96 21.94
C GLY A 160 -2.89 -0.44 21.93
N THR A 161 -3.38 0.15 20.82
CA THR A 161 -4.78 0.59 20.73
C THR A 161 -5.73 -0.60 20.90
N PRO A 162 -6.65 -0.60 21.88
CA PRO A 162 -7.51 -1.73 22.13
C PRO A 162 -8.63 -1.81 21.09
N VAL A 163 -8.69 -2.91 20.36
CA VAL A 163 -9.74 -3.27 19.40
C VAL A 163 -10.71 -4.27 20.03
N VAL A 164 -12.01 -4.09 19.79
CA VAL A 164 -13.05 -4.97 20.34
C VAL A 164 -13.33 -6.12 19.36
N ARG A 165 -12.99 -7.34 19.77
CA ARG A 165 -13.31 -8.58 19.02
C ARG A 165 -14.79 -8.95 19.16
N ALA A 166 -15.25 -9.85 18.31
CA ALA A 166 -16.64 -10.33 18.27
C ALA A 166 -17.13 -10.88 19.63
N ASP A 167 -16.25 -11.56 20.36
CA ASP A 167 -16.49 -12.08 21.71
C ASP A 167 -16.55 -10.99 22.82
N GLY A 168 -16.33 -9.73 22.45
CA GLY A 168 -16.31 -8.58 23.35
C GLY A 168 -14.98 -8.33 24.05
N GLN A 169 -13.98 -9.21 23.84
CA GLN A 169 -12.63 -8.98 24.37
C GLN A 169 -11.97 -7.78 23.71
N ARG A 170 -11.13 -7.09 24.48
CA ARG A 170 -10.30 -5.99 23.99
C ARG A 170 -8.88 -6.49 23.85
N VAL A 171 -8.37 -6.50 22.64
CA VAL A 171 -6.99 -6.91 22.35
C VAL A 171 -6.26 -5.75 21.67
N PRO A 172 -4.95 -5.62 21.85
CA PRO A 172 -4.20 -4.58 21.17
C PRO A 172 -4.21 -4.80 19.65
N VAL A 173 -4.26 -3.72 18.87
CA VAL A 173 -4.45 -3.77 17.40
C VAL A 173 -3.37 -4.61 16.68
N GLU A 174 -2.14 -4.62 17.18
CA GLU A 174 -1.02 -5.40 16.64
C GLU A 174 -1.21 -6.92 16.77
N SER A 175 -2.13 -7.36 17.64
CA SER A 175 -2.46 -8.78 17.81
C SER A 175 -3.59 -9.26 16.90
N ILE A 176 -4.27 -8.35 16.20
CA ILE A 176 -5.33 -8.69 15.25
C ILE A 176 -4.71 -9.29 13.99
N ALA A 177 -5.28 -10.39 13.50
CA ALA A 177 -4.86 -11.08 12.29
C ALA A 177 -6.01 -11.25 11.29
N PRO A 178 -5.72 -11.47 9.99
CA PRO A 178 -6.72 -11.92 9.04
C PRO A 178 -7.46 -13.16 9.54
N GLY A 179 -8.78 -13.20 9.34
CA GLY A 179 -9.68 -14.22 9.88
C GLY A 179 -10.30 -13.87 11.23
N ASP A 180 -9.70 -12.94 12.00
CA ASP A 180 -10.33 -12.43 13.22
C ASP A 180 -11.65 -11.73 12.93
N LYS A 181 -12.53 -11.70 13.93
CA LYS A 181 -13.82 -11.03 13.85
C LYS A 181 -13.86 -9.87 14.84
N VAL A 182 -14.24 -8.69 14.38
CA VAL A 182 -14.31 -7.45 15.18
C VAL A 182 -15.73 -6.92 15.27
N GLN A 183 -16.07 -6.29 16.39
CA GLN A 183 -17.37 -5.65 16.57
C GLN A 183 -17.43 -4.32 15.84
N SER A 184 -18.57 -4.10 15.19
CA SER A 184 -18.92 -2.92 14.42
C SER A 184 -20.24 -2.32 14.92
N GLU A 185 -20.65 -1.20 14.34
CA GLU A 185 -21.87 -0.50 14.73
C GLU A 185 -23.14 -1.34 14.54
N GLY A 186 -24.11 -1.18 15.45
CA GLY A 186 -25.40 -1.85 15.39
C GLY A 186 -25.32 -3.34 15.72
N GLY A 187 -24.28 -3.77 16.44
CA GLY A 187 -24.07 -5.18 16.80
C GLY A 187 -23.54 -6.03 15.65
N LYS A 188 -23.18 -5.41 14.52
CA LYS A 188 -22.56 -6.11 13.39
C LYS A 188 -21.19 -6.66 13.79
N VAL A 189 -20.80 -7.75 13.14
CA VAL A 189 -19.49 -8.36 13.27
C VAL A 189 -18.90 -8.49 11.87
N LEU A 190 -17.68 -7.99 11.69
CA LEU A 190 -16.98 -8.03 10.41
C LEU A 190 -15.71 -8.86 10.54
N THR A 191 -15.41 -9.62 9.49
CA THR A 191 -14.18 -10.40 9.41
C THR A 191 -13.03 -9.49 8.94
N VAL A 192 -11.90 -9.54 9.62
CA VAL A 192 -10.66 -8.91 9.20
C VAL A 192 -10.13 -9.71 8.01
N VAL A 193 -10.02 -9.07 6.85
CA VAL A 193 -9.51 -9.71 5.63
C VAL A 193 -8.06 -9.33 5.34
N ASP A 194 -7.58 -8.22 5.92
CA ASP A 194 -6.20 -7.78 5.81
C ASP A 194 -5.83 -6.84 6.97
N VAL A 195 -4.53 -6.75 7.28
CA VAL A 195 -3.96 -5.90 8.33
C VAL A 195 -2.77 -5.13 7.76
N SER A 196 -2.93 -3.81 7.64
CA SER A 196 -1.86 -2.92 7.22
C SER A 196 -0.98 -2.52 8.41
N ARG A 197 0.33 -2.50 8.20
CA ARG A 197 1.34 -2.12 9.20
C ARG A 197 2.24 -1.05 8.61
N GLY A 198 2.61 -0.06 9.42
CA GLY A 198 3.49 1.02 9.00
C GLY A 198 4.20 1.70 10.16
N ALA A 199 4.92 2.77 9.84
CA ALA A 199 5.43 3.75 10.77
C ALA A 199 4.81 5.11 10.41
N GLU A 200 4.75 6.01 11.38
CA GLU A 200 4.28 7.39 11.17
C GLU A 200 5.33 8.33 11.75
N ASP A 201 5.80 9.27 10.94
CA ASP A 201 6.77 10.29 11.33
C ASP A 201 6.10 11.58 11.80
N LYS A 202 4.82 11.78 11.45
CA LYS A 202 4.05 12.94 11.90
C LYS A 202 3.41 12.68 13.27
N PRO A 203 3.19 13.74 14.08
CA PRO A 203 2.45 13.59 15.33
C PRO A 203 1.07 12.96 15.11
N LEU A 204 0.73 12.00 15.96
CA LEU A 204 -0.61 11.41 15.99
C LEU A 204 -1.60 12.38 16.64
N VAL A 205 -2.87 12.24 16.30
CA VAL A 205 -3.98 12.89 16.99
C VAL A 205 -4.39 12.02 18.18
N HIS A 206 -4.23 12.56 19.38
CA HIS A 206 -4.70 11.95 20.62
C HIS A 206 -6.07 12.53 20.99
N LEU A 207 -7.09 11.68 20.92
CA LEU A 207 -8.45 12.01 21.32
C LEU A 207 -8.73 11.47 22.71
N ARG A 208 -9.40 12.29 23.55
CA ARG A 208 -9.99 11.86 24.83
C ARG A 208 -11.43 12.29 24.92
N ASP A 209 -12.27 11.44 25.51
CA ASP A 209 -13.67 11.75 25.75
C ASP A 209 -13.99 12.04 27.23
N GLU A 210 -15.25 12.34 27.51
CA GLU A 210 -15.75 12.60 28.86
C GLU A 210 -15.86 11.35 29.75
N ARG A 211 -15.69 10.16 29.17
CA ARG A 211 -15.76 8.85 29.84
C ARG A 211 -14.36 8.29 30.13
N GLY A 212 -13.30 9.06 29.85
CA GLY A 212 -11.92 8.65 30.01
C GLY A 212 -11.43 7.67 28.94
N GLN A 213 -12.17 7.48 27.85
CA GLN A 213 -11.71 6.72 26.69
C GLN A 213 -10.70 7.56 25.91
N GLU A 214 -9.69 6.89 25.36
CA GLU A 214 -8.66 7.56 24.56
C GLU A 214 -8.18 6.70 23.40
N VAL A 215 -7.78 7.37 22.33
CA VAL A 215 -7.24 6.74 21.13
C VAL A 215 -6.18 7.66 20.50
N ARG A 216 -5.12 7.06 19.95
CA ARG A 216 -4.09 7.74 19.18
C ARG A 216 -4.14 7.22 17.76
N LEU A 217 -4.36 8.11 16.81
CA LEU A 217 -4.58 7.78 15.41
C LEU A 217 -3.93 8.84 14.52
N THR A 218 -3.59 8.50 13.28
CA THR A 218 -3.04 9.48 12.34
C THR A 218 -4.08 10.54 11.99
N SER A 219 -3.62 11.69 11.49
CA SER A 219 -4.45 12.87 11.19
C SER A 219 -5.62 12.61 10.23
N THR A 220 -5.50 11.61 9.36
CA THR A 220 -6.45 11.23 8.32
C THR A 220 -7.34 10.07 8.73
N HIS A 221 -7.13 9.44 9.89
CA HIS A 221 -7.86 8.23 10.24
C HIS A 221 -9.34 8.49 10.57
N PRO A 222 -10.26 7.65 10.07
CA PRO A 222 -11.67 7.98 10.01
C PRO A 222 -12.32 7.74 11.36
N VAL A 223 -13.01 8.75 11.88
CA VAL A 223 -13.85 8.65 13.08
C VAL A 223 -15.30 8.94 12.74
N VAL A 224 -16.22 8.28 13.44
CA VAL A 224 -17.66 8.43 13.17
C VAL A 224 -18.31 9.37 14.20
N THR A 225 -18.87 10.46 13.70
CA THR A 225 -19.64 11.42 14.50
C THR A 225 -20.98 10.83 14.95
N ALA A 226 -21.62 11.44 15.96
CA ALA A 226 -22.95 11.07 16.42
C ALA A 226 -24.00 10.98 15.28
N ALA A 227 -23.89 11.88 14.29
CA ALA A 227 -24.75 11.92 13.11
C ALA A 227 -24.44 10.84 12.06
N GLY A 228 -23.46 9.96 12.29
CA GLY A 228 -23.03 8.93 11.34
C GLY A 228 -22.11 9.45 10.23
N LYS A 229 -21.71 10.72 10.29
CA LYS A 229 -20.75 11.29 9.34
C LYS A 229 -19.34 10.84 9.71
N VAL A 230 -18.58 10.36 8.71
CA VAL A 230 -17.15 10.06 8.83
C VAL A 230 -16.33 11.35 8.71
N LEU A 231 -15.40 11.56 9.64
CA LEU A 231 -14.47 12.68 9.63
C LEU A 231 -13.03 12.16 9.81
N PRO A 232 -12.02 12.82 9.22
CA PRO A 232 -10.64 12.55 9.58
C PRO A 232 -10.37 13.06 11.01
N ALA A 233 -9.51 12.37 11.75
CA ALA A 233 -9.12 12.70 13.13
C ALA A 233 -8.76 14.18 13.32
N SER A 234 -8.02 14.76 12.37
CA SER A 234 -7.57 16.15 12.36
C SER A 234 -8.71 17.18 12.33
N ARG A 235 -9.93 16.78 11.95
CA ARG A 235 -11.11 17.65 11.94
C ARG A 235 -11.97 17.54 13.19
N VAL A 236 -11.65 16.62 14.09
CA VAL A 236 -12.32 16.51 15.39
C VAL A 236 -11.93 17.69 16.26
N LYS A 237 -12.91 18.26 16.94
CA LYS A 237 -12.74 19.37 17.88
C LYS A 237 -13.23 18.99 19.27
N VAL A 238 -12.73 19.70 20.27
CA VAL A 238 -13.31 19.64 21.62
C VAL A 238 -14.80 19.98 21.55
N ASN A 239 -15.61 19.27 22.32
CA ASN A 239 -17.07 19.26 22.32
C ASN A 239 -17.76 18.56 21.14
N ASP A 240 -17.03 18.07 20.13
CA ASP A 240 -17.63 17.19 19.14
C ASP A 240 -18.18 15.93 19.81
N ARG A 241 -19.23 15.36 19.20
CA ARG A 241 -19.87 14.13 19.67
C ARG A 241 -19.54 12.99 18.74
N LEU A 242 -18.85 11.98 19.24
CA LEU A 242 -18.46 10.79 18.48
C LEU A 242 -19.23 9.55 18.95
N ARG A 243 -19.33 8.57 18.06
CA ARG A 243 -19.91 7.27 18.39
C ARG A 243 -18.88 6.39 19.08
N THR A 244 -19.34 5.66 20.08
CA THR A 244 -18.58 4.68 20.86
C THR A 244 -19.41 3.40 20.98
N ARG A 245 -18.80 2.33 21.47
CA ARG A 245 -19.54 1.09 21.78
C ARG A 245 -20.64 1.32 22.83
N LEU A 246 -20.47 2.31 23.70
CA LEU A 246 -21.38 2.66 24.78
C LEU A 246 -22.35 3.80 24.37
N GLY A 247 -22.57 4.02 23.07
CA GLY A 247 -23.38 5.12 22.55
C GLY A 247 -22.56 6.36 22.22
N ILE A 248 -23.16 7.54 22.34
CA ILE A 248 -22.50 8.81 21.97
C ILE A 248 -21.68 9.36 23.14
N THR A 249 -20.50 9.89 22.85
CA THR A 249 -19.61 10.54 23.83
C THR A 249 -19.19 11.93 23.36
N ARG A 250 -18.91 12.85 24.29
CA ARG A 250 -18.34 14.17 23.99
C ARG A 250 -16.81 14.17 24.12
N ILE A 251 -16.13 14.74 23.13
CA ILE A 251 -14.68 14.92 23.13
C ILE A 251 -14.27 16.03 24.09
N THR A 252 -13.33 15.73 24.98
CA THR A 252 -12.80 16.65 26.00
C THR A 252 -11.40 17.14 25.65
N SER A 253 -10.64 16.39 24.85
CA SER A 253 -9.30 16.77 24.43
C SER A 253 -8.98 16.27 23.02
N VAL A 254 -8.29 17.12 22.25
CA VAL A 254 -7.70 16.82 20.95
C VAL A 254 -6.30 17.42 20.96
N THR A 255 -5.26 16.59 20.96
CA THR A 255 -3.87 17.07 21.02
C THR A 255 -2.98 16.32 20.04
N PRO A 256 -2.04 16.99 19.37
CA PRO A 256 -0.98 16.32 18.64
C PRO A 256 0.02 15.71 19.63
N VAL A 257 0.39 14.45 19.44
CA VAL A 257 1.39 13.76 20.26
C VAL A 257 2.47 13.17 19.37
N ALA A 258 3.74 13.43 19.71
CA ALA A 258 4.85 12.73 19.09
C ALA A 258 4.71 11.23 19.36
N TYR A 259 5.03 10.42 18.36
CA TYR A 259 4.89 8.98 18.45
C TYR A 259 6.03 8.31 17.69
N GLU A 260 6.73 7.42 18.38
CA GLU A 260 7.73 6.55 17.79
C GLU A 260 7.25 5.11 18.01
N GLY A 261 6.80 4.47 16.94
CA GLY A 261 6.28 3.12 17.02
C GLY A 261 5.56 2.70 15.75
N GLN A 262 5.11 1.45 15.74
CA GLN A 262 4.32 0.92 14.64
C GLN A 262 2.88 1.44 14.70
N VAL A 263 2.28 1.57 13.53
CA VAL A 263 0.88 1.93 13.36
C VAL A 263 0.17 0.87 12.51
N PHE A 264 -1.12 0.68 12.78
CA PHE A 264 -1.90 -0.43 12.22
C PHE A 264 -3.23 0.06 11.64
N ASN A 265 -3.68 -0.55 10.54
CA ASN A 265 -5.04 -0.39 10.03
C ASN A 265 -5.62 -1.74 9.63
N LEU A 266 -6.94 -1.84 9.59
CA LEU A 266 -7.65 -3.06 9.25
C LEU A 266 -8.36 -2.89 7.91
N LYS A 267 -8.55 -4.00 7.20
CA LYS A 267 -9.52 -4.11 6.11
C LYS A 267 -10.59 -5.09 6.52
N LEU A 268 -11.85 -4.66 6.47
CA LEU A 268 -12.96 -5.42 7.03
C LEU A 268 -13.94 -5.84 5.96
N GLY A 269 -14.50 -7.03 6.15
CA GLY A 269 -15.61 -7.57 5.39
C GLY A 269 -15.18 -8.57 4.31
N THR A 270 -15.71 -9.78 4.40
CA THR A 270 -15.79 -10.69 3.24
C THR A 270 -16.80 -10.18 2.22
N GLU A 271 -16.74 -10.66 0.98
CA GLU A 271 -17.69 -10.26 -0.07
C GLU A 271 -19.17 -10.38 0.36
N ALA A 272 -19.51 -11.47 1.07
CA ALA A 272 -20.86 -11.70 1.59
C ALA A 272 -21.25 -10.73 2.72
N GLU A 273 -20.30 -10.33 3.57
CA GLU A 273 -20.53 -9.32 4.62
C GLU A 273 -20.71 -7.93 3.98
N LEU A 274 -19.85 -7.57 3.02
CA LEU A 274 -19.88 -6.29 2.33
C LEU A 274 -21.18 -6.06 1.55
N ALA A 275 -21.74 -7.11 0.95
CA ALA A 275 -23.02 -7.02 0.24
C ALA A 275 -24.20 -6.57 1.13
N ARG A 276 -24.06 -6.65 2.46
CA ARG A 276 -25.09 -6.26 3.43
C ARG A 276 -24.80 -4.92 4.11
N LEU A 277 -23.64 -4.32 3.87
CA LEU A 277 -23.24 -3.07 4.47
C LEU A 277 -23.72 -1.87 3.65
N GLN A 278 -24.16 -0.84 4.35
CA GLN A 278 -24.32 0.49 3.77
C GLN A 278 -22.96 1.18 3.62
N PRO A 279 -22.86 2.21 2.77
CA PRO A 279 -21.66 3.04 2.70
C PRO A 279 -21.27 3.53 4.11
N ASN A 280 -19.97 3.43 4.44
CA ASN A 280 -19.42 3.84 5.74
C ASN A 280 -19.76 2.97 6.95
N GLU A 281 -20.31 1.78 6.74
CA GLU A 281 -20.50 0.79 7.82
C GLU A 281 -19.32 -0.17 7.99
N GLN A 282 -18.29 -0.11 7.15
CA GLN A 282 -17.01 -0.81 7.35
C GLN A 282 -16.21 -0.16 8.47
N THR A 283 -16.68 -0.37 9.70
CA THR A 283 -16.20 0.28 10.91
C THR A 283 -15.91 -0.75 11.99
N PHE A 284 -15.13 -0.37 12.99
CA PHE A 284 -14.85 -1.19 14.16
C PHE A 284 -14.63 -0.32 15.39
N PHE A 285 -14.67 -0.92 16.58
CA PHE A 285 -14.38 -0.20 17.82
C PHE A 285 -12.90 -0.27 18.18
N ALA A 286 -12.24 0.89 18.30
CA ALA A 286 -10.84 1.04 18.68
C ALA A 286 -10.67 2.18 19.69
N GLY A 287 -9.95 1.93 20.78
CA GLY A 287 -9.74 2.93 21.85
C GLY A 287 -11.04 3.45 22.48
N GLY A 288 -12.14 2.70 22.35
CA GLY A 288 -13.49 3.08 22.77
C GLY A 288 -14.34 3.74 21.68
N PHE A 289 -13.74 4.26 20.62
CA PHE A 289 -14.43 4.99 19.55
C PHE A 289 -14.81 4.09 18.37
N LEU A 290 -15.86 4.46 17.65
CA LEU A 290 -16.19 3.87 16.36
C LEU A 290 -15.32 4.53 15.27
N VAL A 291 -14.44 3.74 14.67
CA VAL A 291 -13.50 4.17 13.63
C VAL A 291 -13.76 3.42 12.32
N GLY A 292 -13.39 4.05 11.20
CA GLY A 292 -13.47 3.42 9.88
C GLY A 292 -12.25 2.55 9.58
N ASP A 293 -12.44 1.52 8.77
CA ASP A 293 -11.36 0.71 8.22
C ASP A 293 -10.65 1.41 7.03
N SER A 294 -9.67 0.73 6.44
CA SER A 294 -8.94 1.19 5.24
C SER A 294 -9.88 1.55 4.07
N ALA A 295 -10.93 0.78 3.81
CA ALA A 295 -11.88 1.09 2.74
C ALA A 295 -12.67 2.38 3.03
N THR A 296 -13.05 2.59 4.29
CA THR A 296 -13.75 3.81 4.73
C THR A 296 -12.90 5.05 4.60
N GLN A 297 -11.62 4.94 4.90
CA GLN A 297 -10.68 6.02 4.68
C GLN A 297 -10.53 6.36 3.19
N VAL A 298 -10.31 5.37 2.31
CA VAL A 298 -10.17 5.60 0.86
C VAL A 298 -11.37 6.35 0.29
N ARG A 299 -12.59 5.96 0.70
CA ARG A 299 -13.81 6.69 0.31
C ARG A 299 -13.82 8.12 0.85
N MET A 300 -13.54 8.31 2.14
CA MET A 300 -13.51 9.64 2.76
C MET A 300 -12.54 10.58 2.04
N GLU A 301 -11.37 10.10 1.66
CA GLU A 301 -10.38 10.90 0.93
C GLU A 301 -10.79 11.15 -0.52
N THR A 302 -11.35 10.15 -1.19
CA THR A 302 -11.89 10.31 -2.55
C THR A 302 -13.00 11.36 -2.57
N ASP A 303 -13.92 11.31 -1.62
CA ASP A 303 -14.99 12.29 -1.44
C ASP A 303 -14.44 13.68 -1.10
N ALA A 304 -13.36 13.76 -0.31
CA ALA A 304 -12.69 15.03 -0.02
C ALA A 304 -12.00 15.66 -1.24
N LYS A 305 -11.64 14.85 -2.25
CA LYS A 305 -11.04 15.30 -3.52
C LYS A 305 -12.09 15.77 -4.55
N GLN A 306 -13.33 15.27 -4.50
CA GLN A 306 -14.41 15.67 -5.43
C GLN A 306 -14.77 17.18 -5.45
N PRO A 307 -14.73 17.93 -4.33
CA PRO A 307 -14.92 19.38 -4.33
C PRO A 307 -13.96 20.15 -5.24
N LEU A 308 -12.72 19.66 -5.41
CA LEU A 308 -11.75 20.29 -6.31
C LEU A 308 -12.26 20.26 -7.76
N ALA A 309 -12.78 19.12 -8.22
CA ALA A 309 -13.37 18.98 -9.56
C ALA A 309 -14.58 19.91 -9.79
N ARG A 310 -15.35 20.20 -8.74
CA ARG A 310 -16.49 21.14 -8.81
C ARG A 310 -16.04 22.60 -8.77
N ALA A 311 -14.99 22.91 -8.01
CA ALA A 311 -14.40 24.23 -7.82
C ALA A 311 -13.51 24.69 -8.98
N LEU A 312 -13.06 23.77 -9.85
CA LEU A 312 -12.32 24.14 -11.06
C LEU A 312 -13.14 25.13 -11.92
N PRO A 313 -12.53 26.22 -12.43
CA PRO A 313 -13.17 27.08 -13.42
C PRO A 313 -13.64 26.26 -14.63
N ARG A 314 -14.71 26.68 -15.30
CA ARG A 314 -15.30 25.94 -16.44
C ARG A 314 -14.26 25.51 -17.48
N ALA A 315 -13.26 26.35 -17.75
CA ALA A 315 -12.17 26.08 -18.68
C ALA A 315 -11.40 24.79 -18.35
N TRP A 316 -11.13 24.53 -17.07
CA TRP A 316 -10.31 23.39 -16.62
C TRP A 316 -11.11 22.11 -16.36
N LYS A 317 -12.45 22.19 -16.37
CA LYS A 317 -13.31 21.00 -16.19
C LYS A 317 -13.25 20.06 -17.40
N ALA A 318 -12.98 20.57 -18.59
CA ALA A 318 -12.77 19.74 -19.77
C ALA A 318 -11.43 18.98 -19.66
N ASP A 319 -10.36 19.68 -19.30
CA ASP A 319 -9.04 19.09 -19.15
C ASP A 319 -8.96 18.08 -18.00
N PHE A 320 -9.61 18.37 -16.88
CA PHE A 320 -9.74 17.42 -15.76
C PHE A 320 -10.55 16.16 -16.16
N ARG A 321 -11.60 16.30 -16.98
CA ARG A 321 -12.34 15.14 -17.50
C ARG A 321 -11.51 14.35 -18.51
N ASN A 322 -10.74 15.04 -19.36
CA ASN A 322 -9.86 14.42 -20.34
C ASN A 322 -8.68 13.70 -19.66
N SER A 323 -8.14 14.22 -18.55
CA SER A 323 -7.10 13.52 -17.78
C SER A 323 -7.65 12.27 -17.10
N GLN A 324 -8.85 12.33 -16.53
CA GLN A 324 -9.55 11.17 -15.96
C GLN A 324 -9.89 10.10 -17.01
N ALA A 325 -10.30 10.51 -18.22
CA ALA A 325 -10.63 9.59 -19.32
C ALA A 325 -9.40 8.92 -19.94
N ARG A 326 -8.22 9.54 -19.86
CA ARG A 326 -6.94 8.95 -20.29
C ARG A 326 -6.32 8.00 -19.26
N ALA A 327 -6.88 7.94 -18.06
CA ALA A 327 -6.44 7.07 -16.96
C ALA A 327 -7.25 5.76 -16.85
N ARG A 328 -8.21 5.52 -17.75
CA ARG A 328 -8.87 4.23 -17.96
C ARG A 328 -8.20 3.47 -19.09
#